data_AF-Q9HJU5-F1
#
_entry.id   AF-Q9HJU5-F1
#
_cell.length_a   1.000
_cell.length_b   1.000
_cell.length_c   1.000
_cell.angle_alpha   90.00
_cell.angle_beta   90.00
_cell.angle_gamma   90.00
#
_symmetry.space_group_name_H-M   'P 1'
#
loop_
_entity.id
_entity.type
_entity.pdbx_description
1 polymer ?
#
loop_
_entity_poly.entity_id
_entity_poly.type
_entity_poly.pdbx_seq_one_letter_code
_entity_poly.pdbx_strand_id
1 'polypeptide(L)'
;MSGAEIMDEIEKHSFGLWRPSPGSIYPALESLVSEGLIIRKDDGRYELSEKGKEDLGIDNISQSDRMKTADSVLSELYSYAQYLEDIVRRDGKLSASDRDKLQTVIEKLNEILRFGGDSIANNKD
;
A
#
# COMPACT_ATOMS: atom_id res chain seq x y z
N MET A 1 4.21 -17.77 -10.08
CA MET A 1 4.83 -17.57 -11.41
C MET A 1 6.27 -18.04 -11.36
N SER A 2 6.81 -18.61 -12.43
CA SER A 2 8.25 -18.85 -12.56
C SER A 2 9.02 -17.53 -12.69
N GLY A 3 10.34 -17.56 -12.48
CA GLY A 3 11.18 -16.37 -12.69
C GLY A 3 11.11 -15.81 -14.12
N ALA A 4 10.94 -16.67 -15.12
CA ALA A 4 10.76 -16.25 -16.52
C ALA A 4 9.43 -15.53 -16.73
N GLU A 5 8.34 -16.09 -16.24
CA GLU A 5 7.01 -15.46 -16.29
C GLU A 5 6.99 -14.11 -15.56
N ILE A 6 7.72 -13.98 -14.45
CA ILE A 6 7.86 -12.70 -13.71
C ILE A 6 8.58 -11.65 -14.58
N MET A 7 9.66 -12.02 -15.28
CA MET A 7 10.35 -11.09 -16.19
C MET A 7 9.41 -10.61 -17.31
N ASP A 8 8.61 -11.52 -17.88
CA ASP A 8 7.69 -11.21 -18.97
C ASP A 8 6.51 -10.34 -18.50
N GLU A 9 5.97 -10.58 -17.31
CA GLU A 9 4.94 -9.71 -16.72
C GLU A 9 5.51 -8.32 -16.37
N ILE A 10 6.75 -8.20 -15.89
CA ILE A 10 7.38 -6.89 -15.66
C ILE A 10 7.54 -6.11 -16.98
N GLU A 11 7.94 -6.77 -18.07
CA GLU A 11 8.02 -6.14 -19.39
C GLU A 11 6.65 -5.67 -19.87
N LYS A 12 5.62 -6.53 -19.74
CA LYS A 12 4.26 -6.20 -20.13
C LYS A 12 3.68 -5.02 -19.33
N HIS A 13 3.85 -5.03 -18.01
CA HIS A 13 3.36 -3.96 -17.13
C HIS A 13 4.17 -2.67 -17.26
N SER A 14 5.41 -2.73 -17.75
CA SER A 14 6.20 -1.56 -18.11
C SER A 14 5.93 -1.07 -19.54
N PHE A 15 4.92 -1.59 -20.24
CA PHE A 15 4.62 -1.28 -21.65
C PHE A 15 5.82 -1.51 -22.58
N GLY A 16 6.64 -2.52 -22.28
CA GLY A 16 7.85 -2.86 -23.03
C GLY A 16 9.05 -1.95 -22.74
N LEU A 17 8.94 -1.00 -21.80
CA LEU A 17 10.02 -0.07 -21.48
C LEU A 17 11.17 -0.73 -20.70
N TRP A 18 10.89 -1.82 -19.98
CA TRP A 18 11.90 -2.44 -19.14
C TRP A 18 11.64 -3.94 -18.90
N ARG A 19 12.67 -4.75 -19.15
CA ARG A 19 12.70 -6.18 -18.81
C ARG A 19 13.96 -6.49 -18.00
N PRO A 20 13.84 -6.97 -16.75
CA PRO A 20 15.01 -7.34 -15.96
C PRO A 20 15.70 -8.57 -16.58
N SER A 21 17.02 -8.64 -16.41
CA SER A 21 17.79 -9.82 -16.84
C SER A 21 17.67 -10.97 -15.83
N PRO A 22 17.95 -12.23 -16.25
CA PRO A 22 18.12 -13.34 -15.32
C PRO A 22 19.10 -13.04 -14.18
N GLY A 23 20.22 -12.38 -14.49
CA GLY A 23 21.26 -12.02 -13.53
C GLY A 23 20.83 -10.99 -12.48
N SER A 24 19.75 -10.24 -12.73
CA SER A 24 19.18 -9.29 -11.77
C SER A 24 17.94 -9.83 -11.06
N ILE A 25 17.09 -10.62 -11.75
CA ILE A 25 15.81 -11.06 -11.18
C ILE A 25 15.99 -12.16 -10.15
N TYR A 26 16.85 -13.15 -10.39
CA TYR A 26 16.99 -14.29 -9.48
C TYR A 26 17.61 -13.88 -8.14
N PRO A 27 18.67 -13.04 -8.10
CA PRO A 27 19.15 -12.51 -6.82
C PRO A 27 18.08 -11.75 -6.05
N ALA A 28 17.28 -10.93 -6.72
CA ALA A 28 16.19 -10.21 -6.08
C ALA A 28 15.11 -11.16 -5.51
N LEU A 29 14.73 -12.19 -6.26
CA LEU A 29 13.78 -13.21 -5.79
C LEU A 29 14.33 -13.99 -4.59
N GLU A 30 15.61 -14.36 -4.60
CA GLU A 30 16.23 -15.04 -3.45
C GLU A 30 16.31 -14.12 -2.21
N SER A 31 16.56 -12.81 -2.39
CA SER A 31 16.45 -11.84 -1.30
C SER A 31 15.05 -11.81 -0.70
N LEU A 32 14.01 -11.71 -1.54
CA LEU A 32 12.62 -11.72 -1.07
C LEU A 32 12.22 -13.02 -0.38
N VAL A 33 12.76 -14.17 -0.81
CA VAL A 33 12.61 -15.46 -0.12
C VAL A 33 13.30 -15.41 1.25
N SER A 34 14.52 -14.89 1.32
CA SER A 34 15.28 -14.80 2.58
C SER A 34 14.63 -13.87 3.60
N GLU A 35 13.97 -12.81 3.13
CA GLU A 35 13.18 -11.88 3.94
C GLU A 35 11.81 -12.46 4.33
N GLY A 36 11.42 -13.59 3.73
CA GLY A 36 10.16 -14.27 3.98
C GLY A 36 8.95 -13.60 3.35
N LEU A 37 9.14 -12.71 2.37
CA LEU A 37 8.05 -12.00 1.66
C LEU A 37 7.44 -12.86 0.54
N ILE A 38 8.23 -13.76 -0.04
CA ILE A 38 7.75 -14.73 -1.03
C ILE A 38 8.20 -16.15 -0.67
N ILE A 39 7.48 -17.14 -1.18
CA ILE A 39 7.78 -18.57 -1.03
C ILE A 39 8.18 -19.10 -2.40
N ARG A 40 9.32 -19.80 -2.46
CA ARG A 40 9.71 -20.61 -3.61
C ARG A 40 9.16 -22.02 -3.47
N LYS A 41 8.38 -22.46 -4.46
CA LYS A 41 7.83 -23.82 -4.57
C LYS A 41 8.86 -24.77 -5.16
N ASP A 42 8.65 -26.06 -4.92
CA ASP A 42 9.49 -27.15 -5.43
C ASP A 42 9.53 -27.20 -6.97
N ASP A 43 8.49 -26.70 -7.63
CA ASP A 43 8.39 -26.59 -9.09
C ASP A 43 9.07 -25.34 -9.67
N GLY A 44 9.77 -24.56 -8.83
CA GLY A 44 10.49 -23.35 -9.24
C GLY A 44 9.61 -22.12 -9.45
N ARG A 45 8.32 -22.18 -9.07
CA ARG A 45 7.44 -21.01 -9.02
C ARG A 45 7.56 -20.27 -7.70
N TYR A 46 7.25 -18.98 -7.76
CA TYR A 46 7.19 -18.08 -6.60
C TYR A 46 5.74 -17.65 -6.36
N GLU A 47 5.40 -17.49 -5.08
CA GLU A 47 4.13 -16.93 -4.60
C GLU A 47 4.37 -16.00 -3.41
N LEU A 48 3.44 -15.08 -3.13
CA LEU A 48 3.49 -14.29 -1.90
C LEU A 48 3.31 -15.19 -0.68
N SER A 49 4.12 -14.97 0.35
CA SER A 49 3.87 -15.54 1.68
C SER A 49 2.74 -14.78 2.37
N GLU A 50 2.24 -15.26 3.52
CA GLU A 50 1.32 -14.48 4.34
C GLU A 50 1.97 -13.17 4.80
N LYS A 51 3.23 -13.20 5.25
CA LYS A 51 4.00 -11.98 5.58
C LYS A 51 4.08 -11.01 4.41
N GLY A 52 4.30 -11.52 3.19
CA GLY A 52 4.35 -10.68 1.98
C GLY A 52 2.98 -10.10 1.61
N LYS A 53 1.89 -10.82 1.89
CA LYS A 53 0.53 -10.28 1.73
C LYS A 53 0.24 -9.23 2.79
N GLU A 54 0.61 -9.44 4.05
CA GLU A 54 0.51 -8.45 5.13
C GLU A 54 1.27 -7.16 4.78
N ASP A 55 2.53 -7.29 4.37
CA ASP A 55 3.41 -6.17 4.01
C ASP A 55 2.86 -5.32 2.85
N LEU A 56 2.23 -5.99 1.87
CA LEU A 56 1.55 -5.33 0.77
C LEU A 56 0.11 -4.89 1.08
N GLY A 57 -0.40 -5.17 2.29
CA GLY A 57 -1.79 -4.93 2.64
C GLY A 57 -2.77 -5.68 1.72
N ILE A 58 -2.49 -6.95 1.40
CA ILE A 58 -3.28 -7.86 0.54
C ILE A 58 -4.10 -8.87 1.36
N ASP A 59 -3.95 -8.92 2.68
CA ASP A 59 -4.64 -9.91 3.51
C ASP A 59 -6.17 -9.85 3.43
N ASN A 60 -6.79 -11.05 3.46
CA ASN A 60 -8.22 -11.38 3.53
C ASN A 60 -8.93 -10.86 4.80
N ILE A 61 -8.50 -9.72 5.31
CA ILE A 61 -9.25 -8.91 6.25
C ILE A 61 -10.32 -8.24 5.37
N SER A 62 -11.60 -8.59 5.58
CA SER A 62 -12.69 -7.85 4.93
C SER A 62 -12.43 -6.35 5.09
N GLN A 63 -12.79 -5.51 4.12
CA GLN A 63 -12.63 -4.05 4.25
C GLN A 63 -13.24 -3.55 5.59
N SER A 64 -14.27 -4.23 6.09
CA SER A 64 -14.87 -4.02 7.42
C SER A 64 -13.95 -4.35 8.61
N ASP A 65 -13.10 -5.37 8.48
CA ASP A 65 -12.19 -5.82 9.53
C ASP A 65 -10.94 -4.92 9.63
N ARG A 66 -10.55 -4.24 8.55
CA ARG A 66 -9.46 -3.23 8.52
C ARG A 66 -9.81 -1.91 9.18
N MET A 67 -11.08 -1.70 9.51
CA MET A 67 -11.58 -0.44 10.10
C MET A 67 -12.04 -0.63 11.55
N LYS A 68 -11.59 -1.69 12.21
CA LYS A 68 -12.01 -2.03 13.58
C LYS A 68 -11.38 -1.15 14.66
N THR A 69 -10.20 -0.59 14.39
CA THR A 69 -9.49 0.26 15.36
C THR A 69 -9.14 1.61 14.74
N ALA A 70 -9.06 2.66 15.57
CA ALA A 70 -8.61 3.97 15.11
C ALA A 70 -7.23 3.91 14.43
N ASP A 71 -6.31 3.10 14.98
CA ASP A 71 -4.97 2.87 14.43
C ASP A 71 -4.99 2.28 13.01
N SER A 72 -5.81 1.27 12.78
CA SER A 72 -5.98 0.65 11.46
C SER A 72 -6.57 1.63 10.43
N VAL A 73 -7.56 2.43 10.83
CA VAL A 73 -8.17 3.45 9.97
C VAL A 73 -7.16 4.55 9.63
N LEU A 74 -6.37 5.01 10.60
CA LEU A 74 -5.35 6.03 10.39
C LEU A 74 -4.23 5.55 9.46
N SER A 75 -3.80 4.29 9.60
CA SER A 75 -2.79 3.68 8.73
C SER A 75 -3.26 3.59 7.27
N GLU A 76 -4.53 3.25 7.05
CA GLU A 76 -5.12 3.22 5.71
C GLU A 76 -5.25 4.64 5.11
N LEU A 77 -5.70 5.62 5.91
CA LEU A 77 -5.76 7.02 5.48
C LEU A 77 -4.39 7.56 5.08
N TYR A 78 -3.34 7.22 5.83
CA TYR A 78 -1.97 7.58 5.51
C TYR A 78 -1.53 6.98 4.16
N SER A 79 -1.79 5.68 3.96
CA SER A 79 -1.44 4.96 2.73
C SER A 79 -2.14 5.56 1.51
N TYR A 80 -3.42 5.92 1.62
CA TYR A 80 -4.14 6.60 0.55
C TYR A 80 -3.65 8.02 0.28
N ALA A 81 -3.27 8.77 1.32
CA ALA A 81 -2.69 10.09 1.15
C ALA A 81 -1.37 10.02 0.37
N GLN A 82 -0.51 9.04 0.70
CA GLN A 82 0.73 8.79 -0.04
C GLN A 82 0.47 8.40 -1.49
N TYR A 83 -0.50 7.52 -1.75
CA TYR A 83 -0.88 7.14 -3.11
C TYR A 83 -1.41 8.33 -3.92
N LEU A 84 -2.24 9.19 -3.31
CA LEU A 84 -2.73 10.40 -3.95
C LEU A 84 -1.58 11.39 -4.23
N GLU A 85 -0.63 11.52 -3.31
CA GLU A 85 0.56 12.34 -3.50
C GLU A 85 1.37 11.87 -4.71
N ASP A 86 1.60 10.55 -4.84
CA ASP A 86 2.33 9.97 -5.97
C ASP A 86 1.61 10.24 -7.30
N ILE A 87 0.29 10.13 -7.34
CA ILE A 87 -0.52 10.49 -8.53
C ILE A 87 -0.32 11.96 -8.88
N VAL A 88 -0.40 12.86 -7.90
CA VAL A 88 -0.26 14.31 -8.14
C VAL A 88 1.15 14.65 -8.60
N ARG A 89 2.18 14.00 -8.05
CA ARG A 89 3.59 14.17 -8.46
C ARG A 89 3.83 13.69 -9.88
N ARG A 90 3.18 12.60 -10.31
CA ARG A 90 3.33 12.04 -11.66
C ARG A 90 2.54 12.81 -12.72
N ASP A 91 1.26 13.08 -12.45
CA ASP A 91 0.30 13.58 -13.44
C ASP A 91 0.11 15.12 -13.36
N GLY A 92 0.69 15.76 -12.35
CA GLY A 92 0.95 17.20 -12.28
C GLY A 92 -0.21 18.09 -11.81
N LYS A 93 -1.44 17.57 -11.61
CA LYS A 93 -2.52 18.31 -10.95
C LYS A 93 -3.77 17.46 -10.66
N LEU A 94 -4.42 17.75 -9.54
CA LEU A 94 -5.83 17.41 -9.30
C LEU A 94 -6.76 18.32 -10.13
N SER A 95 -7.90 17.78 -10.57
CA SER A 95 -8.96 18.62 -11.14
C SER A 95 -9.58 19.54 -10.07
N ALA A 96 -10.35 20.55 -10.49
CA ALA A 96 -11.08 21.38 -9.53
C ALA A 96 -12.02 20.54 -8.64
N SER A 97 -12.74 19.59 -9.24
CA SER A 97 -13.64 18.70 -8.50
C SER A 97 -12.89 17.81 -7.51
N ASP A 98 -11.69 17.33 -7.85
CA ASP A 98 -10.90 16.49 -6.94
C ASP A 98 -10.34 17.30 -5.76
N ARG A 99 -9.99 18.58 -5.99
CA ARG A 99 -9.60 19.49 -4.91
C ARG A 99 -10.76 19.77 -3.96
N ASP A 100 -11.97 19.99 -4.47
CA ASP A 100 -13.16 20.22 -3.63
C ASP A 100 -13.48 18.99 -2.75
N LYS A 101 -13.34 17.79 -3.31
CA LYS A 101 -13.48 16.54 -2.55
C LYS A 101 -12.40 16.41 -1.47
N LEU A 102 -11.14 16.68 -1.81
CA LEU A 102 -10.03 16.66 -0.85
C LEU A 102 -10.26 17.66 0.29
N GLN A 103 -10.75 18.86 -0.03
CA GLN A 103 -11.11 19.87 0.96
C GLN A 103 -12.20 19.37 1.92
N THR A 104 -13.24 18.72 1.39
CA THR A 104 -14.30 18.10 2.21
C THR A 104 -13.75 17.00 3.13
N VAL A 105 -12.79 16.19 2.66
CA VAL A 105 -12.12 15.18 3.50
C VAL A 105 -11.33 15.84 4.62
N ILE A 106 -10.56 16.89 4.33
CA ILE A 106 -9.79 17.65 5.33
C ILE A 106 -10.71 18.24 6.41
N GLU A 107 -11.87 18.78 6.04
CA GLU A 107 -12.84 19.32 6.98
C GLU A 107 -13.35 18.24 7.95
N LYS A 108 -13.71 17.06 7.43
CA LYS A 108 -14.13 15.92 8.27
C LYS A 108 -13.03 15.45 9.21
N LEU A 109 -11.78 15.38 8.75
CA LEU A 109 -10.65 15.01 9.60
C LEU A 109 -10.43 16.03 10.73
N ASN A 110 -10.56 17.32 10.43
CA ASN A 110 -10.48 18.37 11.45
C ASN A 110 -11.63 18.29 12.47
N GLU A 111 -12.85 17.94 12.04
CA GLU A 111 -13.96 17.67 12.96
C GLU A 111 -13.63 16.51 13.91
N ILE A 112 -13.10 15.39 13.40
CA ILE A 112 -12.69 14.23 14.22
C ILE A 112 -11.65 14.64 15.26
N LEU A 113 -10.66 15.47 14.88
CA LEU A 113 -9.65 15.97 15.81
C LEU A 113 -10.23 16.83 16.93
N ARG A 114 -11.27 17.63 16.66
CA ARG A 114 -11.97 18.43 17.68
C ARG A 114 -12.68 17.54 18.69
N PHE A 115 -13.41 16.51 18.23
CA PHE A 115 -14.14 15.61 19.14
C PHE A 115 -13.24 14.63 19.89
N GLY A 116 -12.11 14.23 19.32
CA GLY A 116 -11.17 13.27 19.92
C GLY A 116 -10.24 13.86 21.00
N GLY A 117 -10.13 15.17 21.12
CA GLY A 117 -9.17 15.85 22.01
C GLY A 117 -9.70 16.30 23.38
N ASP A 118 -11.02 16.40 23.56
CA ASP A 118 -11.59 17.24 24.65
C ASP A 118 -11.96 16.50 25.95
N SER A 119 -11.64 15.22 26.12
CA SER A 119 -12.07 14.44 27.32
C SER A 119 -11.03 14.20 28.42
N ILE A 120 -9.81 14.78 28.38
CA ILE A 120 -8.78 14.57 29.44
C ILE A 120 -8.40 15.85 30.20
N ALA A 121 -9.01 17.00 29.89
CA ALA A 121 -8.74 18.26 30.58
C ALA A 121 -9.96 18.77 31.33
N ASN A 122 -10.44 18.06 32.35
CA ASN A 122 -11.22 18.63 33.46
C ASN A 122 -11.38 17.59 34.60
N ASN A 123 -10.31 17.41 35.39
CA ASN A 123 -10.42 17.03 36.79
C ASN A 123 -9.13 17.41 37.53
N LYS A 124 -9.02 18.70 37.82
CA LYS A 124 -8.32 19.22 38.99
C LYS A 124 -9.18 20.35 39.51
N ASP A 125 -9.94 20.06 40.56
CA ASP A 125 -10.09 20.88 41.77
C ASP A 125 -10.68 20.01 42.88
#